data_AF-A0A851I3I8-F1
#
_entry.id   AF-A0A851I3I8-F1
#
_cell.length_a   1.000
_cell.length_b   1.000
_cell.length_c   1.000
_cell.angle_alpha   90.00
_cell.angle_beta   90.00
_cell.angle_gamma   90.00
#
_symmetry.space_group_name_H-M   'P 1'
#
loop_
_entity.id
_entity.type
_entity.pdbx_description
1 polymer ?
#
loop_
_entity_poly.entity_id
_entity_poly.type
_entity_poly.pdbx_seq_one_letter_code
_entity_poly.pdbx_strand_id
1 'polypeptide(L)'
;MGAKIFLAALKGYEKEGVKPKRLLESYFYLRGNKNDYMKFVEQKIKLENFLLDSGAFTFMNSKKTKINFETYINEYIEFIKKWNVKYFFELDVDSILGYEKVKEIREYIEKSTNKKSIPVWHKSRGLEEFVNLSKGYDFIAIGGLAIKHIKKTEYKYLNPLIKIAHSNNCKVHGLGFTPKDILKYRFDTTDSTSWKVPGRTGQIIKFNGKEIVEVKKPKNKLNKKIDTRVVIKHSLKEWNKYVDYIERS
;
A
#
# COMPACT_ATOMS: atom_id res chain seq x y z
N MET A 1 14.49 3.53 14.41
CA MET A 1 13.06 3.58 14.08
C MET A 1 12.88 3.05 12.67
N GLY A 2 12.33 1.84 12.57
CA GLY A 2 12.02 1.18 11.31
C GLY A 2 10.84 1.84 10.59
N ALA A 3 10.62 1.37 9.35
CA ALA A 3 9.54 1.87 8.50
C ALA A 3 8.17 1.67 9.16
N LYS A 4 7.28 2.65 8.98
CA LYS A 4 5.86 2.50 9.38
C LYS A 4 5.13 1.64 8.36
N ILE A 5 4.67 0.47 8.79
CA ILE A 5 3.98 -0.47 7.90
C ILE A 5 2.47 -0.18 7.89
N PHE A 6 1.90 -0.05 6.70
CA PHE A 6 0.47 0.04 6.44
C PHE A 6 -0.07 -1.35 6.10
N LEU A 7 -1.04 -1.84 6.87
CA LEU A 7 -1.70 -3.10 6.51
C LEU A 7 -2.75 -2.80 5.45
N ALA A 8 -2.58 -3.39 4.27
CA ALA A 8 -3.34 -3.04 3.09
C ALA A 8 -4.57 -3.93 2.90
N ALA A 9 -5.61 -3.36 2.31
CA ALA A 9 -6.82 -4.06 1.84
C ALA A 9 -7.63 -4.75 2.96
N LEU A 10 -7.97 -3.97 4.00
CA LEU A 10 -8.79 -4.37 5.15
C LEU A 10 -10.27 -4.55 4.78
N LYS A 11 -10.72 -4.02 3.64
CA LYS A 11 -12.11 -4.07 3.24
C LYS A 11 -12.74 -5.46 3.39
N GLY A 12 -13.89 -5.53 4.06
CA GLY A 12 -14.62 -6.75 4.39
C GLY A 12 -14.27 -7.37 5.75
N TYR A 13 -13.27 -6.83 6.47
CA TYR A 13 -12.82 -7.30 7.79
C TYR A 13 -12.93 -6.21 8.88
N GLU A 14 -13.53 -5.06 8.58
CA GLU A 14 -13.64 -3.90 9.47
C GLU A 14 -14.43 -4.22 10.74
N LYS A 15 -15.42 -5.13 10.61
CA LYS A 15 -16.29 -5.57 11.71
C LYS A 15 -15.68 -6.70 12.56
N GLU A 16 -14.50 -7.20 12.23
CA GLU A 16 -13.86 -8.31 12.96
C GLU A 16 -13.25 -7.89 14.31
N GLY A 17 -13.27 -6.59 14.64
CA GLY A 17 -12.80 -6.04 15.92
C GLY A 17 -11.28 -5.95 16.05
N VAL A 18 -10.52 -6.36 15.03
CA VAL A 18 -9.07 -6.19 14.96
C VAL A 18 -8.77 -5.05 14.01
N LYS A 19 -8.19 -3.97 14.53
CA LYS A 19 -7.86 -2.78 13.75
C LYS A 19 -6.34 -2.67 13.53
N PRO A 20 -5.88 -2.34 12.32
CA PRO A 20 -4.49 -2.01 12.09
C PRO A 20 -4.16 -0.61 12.65
N LYS A 21 -2.88 -0.35 12.93
CA LYS A 21 -2.43 1.01 13.30
C LYS A 21 -2.50 1.98 12.12
N ARG A 22 -2.18 1.49 10.93
CA ARG A 22 -2.18 2.23 9.67
C ARG A 22 -2.73 1.38 8.56
N LEU A 23 -3.46 2.01 7.66
CA LEU A 23 -4.27 1.34 6.66
C LEU A 23 -4.00 1.92 5.28
N LEU A 24 -3.69 1.05 4.33
CA LEU A 24 -3.73 1.39 2.91
C LEU A 24 -4.94 0.71 2.30
N GLU A 25 -5.75 1.45 1.54
CA GLU A 25 -6.87 0.85 0.81
C GLU A 25 -6.91 1.37 -0.63
N SER A 26 -7.36 0.51 -1.53
CA SER A 26 -7.47 0.85 -2.94
C SER A 26 -8.81 1.50 -3.23
N TYR A 27 -8.79 2.68 -3.85
CA TYR A 27 -9.98 3.40 -4.28
C TYR A 27 -10.91 2.52 -5.12
N PHE A 28 -10.34 1.65 -5.97
CA PHE A 28 -11.10 0.69 -6.78
C PHE A 28 -12.16 -0.07 -5.98
N TYR A 29 -11.82 -0.49 -4.75
CA TYR A 29 -12.71 -1.22 -3.85
C TYR A 29 -13.61 -0.30 -3.01
N LEU A 30 -13.32 1.00 -2.96
CA LEU A 30 -14.11 2.02 -2.27
C LEU A 30 -15.14 2.72 -3.17
N ARG A 31 -15.12 2.47 -4.48
CA ARG A 31 -16.13 2.96 -5.45
C ARG A 31 -17.55 2.45 -5.16
N GLY A 32 -18.54 3.29 -5.43
CA GLY A 32 -19.95 3.07 -5.08
C GLY A 32 -20.18 3.36 -3.59
N ASN A 33 -21.34 3.94 -3.24
CA ASN A 33 -21.68 4.57 -1.94
C ASN A 33 -21.22 3.80 -0.67
N LYS A 34 -19.93 3.89 -0.32
CA LYS A 34 -19.26 3.15 0.74
C LYS A 34 -18.83 4.07 1.88
N ASN A 35 -19.73 4.97 2.24
CA ASN A 35 -19.47 5.97 3.28
C ASN A 35 -19.16 5.32 4.63
N ASP A 36 -19.74 4.16 4.93
CA ASP A 36 -19.50 3.45 6.19
C ASP A 36 -18.04 3.00 6.37
N TYR A 37 -17.37 2.63 5.29
CA TYR A 37 -15.95 2.29 5.35
C TYR A 37 -15.12 3.51 5.75
N MET A 38 -15.37 4.64 5.10
CA MET A 38 -14.61 5.86 5.38
C MET A 38 -14.95 6.44 6.75
N LYS A 39 -16.20 6.32 7.22
CA LYS A 39 -16.55 6.61 8.62
C LYS A 39 -15.77 5.73 9.60
N PHE A 40 -15.62 4.43 9.29
CA PHE A 40 -14.76 3.55 10.09
C PHE A 40 -13.31 4.02 10.08
N VAL A 41 -12.76 4.38 8.93
CA VAL A 41 -11.39 4.91 8.80
C VAL A 41 -11.23 6.15 9.67
N GLU A 42 -12.10 7.14 9.51
CA GLU A 42 -12.08 8.40 10.27
C GLU A 42 -12.14 8.16 11.78
N GLN A 43 -13.09 7.34 12.24
CA GLN A 43 -13.36 7.15 13.68
C GLN A 43 -12.39 6.19 14.38
N LYS A 44 -11.91 5.15 13.68
CA LYS A 44 -11.18 4.03 14.31
C LYS A 44 -9.70 3.98 13.95
N ILE A 45 -9.32 4.49 12.77
CA ILE A 45 -7.93 4.49 12.27
C ILE A 45 -7.33 5.90 12.28
N LYS A 46 -8.17 6.91 12.03
CA LYS A 46 -7.84 8.32 11.74
C LYS A 46 -7.26 8.51 10.34
N LEU A 47 -7.67 9.61 9.69
CA LEU A 47 -7.27 9.90 8.31
C LEU A 47 -5.75 10.16 8.16
N GLU A 48 -5.03 10.59 9.21
CA GLU A 48 -3.57 10.72 9.14
C GLU A 48 -2.82 9.38 9.01
N ASN A 49 -3.49 8.28 9.37
CA ASN A 49 -2.97 6.91 9.31
C ASN A 49 -3.52 6.13 8.11
N PHE A 50 -4.13 6.83 7.16
CA PHE A 50 -4.75 6.25 5.97
C PHE A 50 -4.00 6.67 4.70
N LEU A 51 -3.69 5.69 3.86
CA LEU A 51 -3.19 5.88 2.51
C LEU A 51 -4.24 5.40 1.50
N LEU A 52 -4.59 6.26 0.54
CA LEU A 52 -5.49 5.91 -0.54
C LEU A 52 -4.70 5.58 -1.81
N ASP A 53 -4.64 4.30 -2.15
CA ASP A 53 -4.15 3.84 -3.46
C ASP A 53 -5.19 4.15 -4.54
N SER A 54 -4.72 4.58 -5.72
CA SER A 54 -5.58 4.92 -6.85
C SER A 54 -6.24 3.68 -7.46
N GLY A 55 -5.70 2.49 -7.21
CA GLY A 55 -6.26 1.22 -7.68
C GLY A 55 -5.99 0.89 -9.14
N ALA A 56 -5.05 1.63 -9.75
CA ALA A 56 -4.57 1.40 -11.10
C ALA A 56 -4.10 -0.06 -11.33
N PHE A 57 -3.46 -0.68 -10.35
CA PHE A 57 -3.04 -2.09 -10.46
C PHE A 57 -4.20 -3.07 -10.64
N THR A 58 -5.31 -2.85 -9.93
CA THR A 58 -6.49 -3.69 -10.07
C THR A 58 -7.23 -3.40 -11.37
N PHE A 59 -7.28 -2.11 -11.76
CA PHE A 59 -7.76 -1.65 -13.05
C PHE A 59 -7.05 -2.35 -14.23
N MET A 60 -5.72 -2.48 -14.18
CA MET A 60 -4.91 -3.17 -15.19
C MET A 60 -5.24 -4.65 -15.37
N ASN A 61 -5.64 -5.34 -14.29
CA ASN A 61 -5.87 -6.79 -14.30
C ASN A 61 -7.34 -7.17 -14.60
N SER A 62 -8.28 -6.23 -14.54
CA SER A 62 -9.69 -6.49 -14.83
C SER A 62 -9.99 -6.41 -16.35
N LYS A 63 -9.75 -7.51 -17.08
CA LYS A 63 -10.04 -7.64 -18.53
C LYS A 63 -11.51 -7.40 -18.96
N LYS A 64 -12.45 -7.20 -18.02
CA LYS A 64 -13.91 -7.29 -18.27
C LYS A 64 -14.65 -5.95 -18.29
N THR A 65 -13.99 -4.82 -18.07
CA THR A 65 -14.72 -3.55 -17.91
C THR A 65 -14.06 -2.45 -18.72
N LYS A 66 -14.79 -1.95 -19.73
CA LYS A 66 -14.43 -0.78 -20.54
C LYS A 66 -14.66 0.47 -19.65
N ILE A 67 -13.79 0.67 -18.66
CA ILE A 67 -13.92 1.76 -17.68
C ILE A 67 -13.47 3.05 -18.36
N ASN A 68 -14.32 4.08 -18.31
CA ASN A 68 -13.97 5.42 -18.75
C ASN A 68 -12.97 6.04 -17.75
N PHE A 69 -11.75 6.30 -18.22
CA PHE A 69 -10.68 6.90 -17.41
C PHE A 69 -11.05 8.27 -16.85
N GLU A 70 -11.71 9.11 -17.65
CA GLU A 70 -12.11 10.46 -17.23
C GLU A 70 -13.12 10.38 -16.09
N THR A 71 -14.14 9.52 -16.22
CA THR A 71 -15.10 9.25 -15.13
C THR A 71 -14.37 8.76 -13.89
N TYR A 72 -13.44 7.82 -14.02
CA TYR A 72 -12.69 7.28 -12.89
C TYR A 72 -11.86 8.35 -12.17
N ILE A 73 -11.18 9.22 -12.93
CA ILE A 73 -10.37 10.31 -12.39
C ILE A 73 -11.26 11.30 -11.64
N ASN A 74 -12.38 11.70 -12.23
CA ASN A 74 -13.33 12.63 -11.60
C ASN A 74 -13.93 12.03 -10.32
N GLU A 75 -14.38 10.78 -10.35
CA GLU A 75 -14.88 10.11 -9.15
C GLU A 75 -13.80 9.95 -8.06
N TYR A 76 -12.53 9.78 -8.45
CA TYR A 76 -11.40 9.72 -7.51
C TYR A 76 -11.14 11.09 -6.85
N ILE A 77 -11.14 12.16 -7.63
CA ILE A 77 -11.02 13.55 -7.16
C ILE A 77 -12.14 13.87 -6.17
N GLU A 78 -13.40 13.58 -6.54
CA GLU A 78 -14.55 13.85 -5.69
C GLU A 78 -14.50 13.02 -4.40
N PHE A 79 -13.99 11.79 -4.45
CA PHE A 79 -13.78 10.99 -3.25
C PHE A 79 -12.71 11.60 -2.33
N ILE A 80 -11.58 12.06 -2.88
CA ILE A 80 -10.51 12.73 -2.11
C ILE A 80 -11.03 13.99 -1.43
N LYS A 81 -11.81 14.81 -2.14
CA LYS A 81 -12.42 16.03 -1.61
C LYS A 81 -13.42 15.70 -0.51
N LYS A 82 -14.38 14.81 -0.79
CA LYS A 82 -15.47 14.44 0.13
C LYS A 82 -14.96 13.99 1.50
N TRP A 83 -13.91 13.16 1.52
CA TRP A 83 -13.35 12.62 2.76
C TRP A 83 -12.12 13.36 3.26
N ASN A 84 -11.77 14.49 2.61
CA ASN A 84 -10.58 15.26 2.90
C ASN A 84 -9.32 14.38 3.02
N VAL A 85 -9.15 13.39 2.14
CA VAL A 85 -8.05 12.44 2.21
C VAL A 85 -6.72 13.19 2.11
N LYS A 86 -5.82 12.97 3.08
CA LYS A 86 -4.55 13.68 3.17
C LYS A 86 -3.46 13.06 2.30
N TYR A 87 -3.35 11.72 2.34
CA TYR A 87 -2.31 10.98 1.65
C TYR A 87 -2.93 10.04 0.63
N PHE A 88 -2.69 10.32 -0.65
CA PHE A 88 -3.23 9.55 -1.76
C PHE A 88 -2.17 9.46 -2.87
N PHE A 89 -2.12 8.32 -3.56
CA PHE A 89 -1.17 8.11 -4.65
C PHE A 89 -1.67 8.69 -5.97
N GLU A 90 -0.75 8.99 -6.87
CA GLU A 90 -1.11 9.29 -8.26
C GLU A 90 -1.79 8.09 -8.95
N LEU A 91 -2.37 8.34 -10.13
CA LEU A 91 -2.88 7.27 -10.98
C LEU A 91 -1.72 6.59 -11.73
N ASP A 92 -1.21 5.49 -11.16
CA ASP A 92 -0.06 4.72 -11.68
C ASP A 92 -0.46 3.81 -12.87
N VAL A 93 -0.64 4.41 -14.05
CA VAL A 93 -1.13 3.75 -15.29
C VAL A 93 -0.15 3.89 -16.46
N ASP A 94 1.15 4.02 -16.18
CA ASP A 94 2.22 4.19 -17.17
C ASP A 94 2.19 3.15 -18.29
N SER A 95 1.87 1.90 -17.95
CA SER A 95 1.81 0.78 -18.89
C SER A 95 0.68 0.90 -19.92
N ILE A 96 -0.32 1.77 -19.68
CA ILE A 96 -1.48 1.96 -20.55
C ILE A 96 -1.40 3.29 -21.29
N LEU A 97 -1.13 4.38 -20.56
CA LEU A 97 -1.23 5.75 -21.09
C LEU A 97 0.14 6.41 -21.34
N GLY A 98 1.23 5.78 -20.91
CA GLY A 98 2.56 6.39 -20.92
C GLY A 98 2.77 7.42 -19.81
N TYR A 99 4.04 7.73 -19.54
CA TYR A 99 4.40 8.56 -18.38
C TYR A 99 3.97 10.04 -18.54
N GLU A 100 4.03 10.60 -19.75
CA GLU A 100 3.56 11.97 -20.01
C GLU A 100 2.11 12.16 -19.62
N LYS A 101 1.24 11.20 -19.98
CA LYS A 101 -0.18 11.28 -19.63
C LYS A 101 -0.41 11.15 -18.13
N VAL A 102 0.39 10.34 -17.44
CA VAL A 102 0.33 10.23 -15.97
C VAL A 102 0.69 11.58 -15.32
N LYS A 103 1.67 12.32 -15.84
CA LYS A 103 1.99 13.68 -15.35
C LYS A 103 0.83 14.65 -15.55
N GLU A 104 0.20 14.67 -16.72
CA GLU A 104 -0.99 15.51 -16.97
C GLU A 104 -2.15 15.18 -15.99
N ILE A 105 -2.41 13.88 -15.78
CA ILE A 105 -3.45 13.42 -14.85
C ILE A 105 -3.09 13.82 -13.40
N ARG A 106 -1.82 13.68 -13.01
CA ARG A 106 -1.32 14.11 -11.70
C ARG A 106 -1.60 15.59 -11.50
N GLU A 107 -1.18 16.44 -12.43
CA GLU A 107 -1.43 17.88 -12.35
C GLU A 107 -2.91 18.22 -12.26
N TYR A 108 -3.75 17.54 -13.04
CA TYR A 108 -5.20 17.73 -13.00
C TYR A 108 -5.77 17.37 -11.62
N ILE A 109 -5.44 16.19 -11.07
CA ILE A 109 -5.89 15.76 -9.74
C ILE A 109 -5.42 16.74 -8.66
N GLU A 110 -4.16 17.17 -8.71
CA GLU A 110 -3.59 18.08 -7.71
C GLU A 110 -4.23 19.46 -7.75
N LYS A 111 -4.44 20.02 -8.95
CA LYS A 111 -5.18 21.28 -9.15
C LYS A 111 -6.61 21.16 -8.66
N SER A 112 -7.32 20.08 -9.03
CA SER A 112 -8.72 19.89 -8.66
C SER A 112 -8.92 19.64 -7.16
N THR A 113 -7.97 18.99 -6.49
CA THR A 113 -8.07 18.68 -5.04
C THR A 113 -7.39 19.72 -4.15
N ASN A 114 -6.61 20.63 -4.72
CA ASN A 114 -5.71 21.55 -4.02
C ASN A 114 -4.76 20.83 -3.05
N LYS A 115 -4.27 19.65 -3.44
CA LYS A 115 -3.39 18.80 -2.64
C LYS A 115 -2.40 18.09 -3.53
N LYS A 116 -1.15 17.95 -3.07
CA LYS A 116 -0.16 17.10 -3.74
C LYS A 116 -0.50 15.62 -3.57
N SER A 117 -0.42 14.88 -4.67
CA SER A 117 -0.45 13.43 -4.66
C SER A 117 0.91 12.87 -4.24
N ILE A 118 0.96 11.57 -3.96
CA ILE A 118 2.22 10.82 -3.78
C ILE A 118 2.56 10.19 -5.15
N PRO A 119 3.52 10.74 -5.90
CA PRO A 119 3.92 10.16 -7.18
C PRO A 119 4.64 8.81 -6.97
N VAL A 120 4.44 7.88 -7.90
CA VAL A 120 4.95 6.51 -7.85
C VAL A 120 6.06 6.35 -8.87
N TRP A 121 7.31 6.37 -8.45
CA TRP A 121 8.43 6.14 -9.34
C TRP A 121 8.60 4.66 -9.69
N HIS A 122 8.83 4.36 -10.97
CA HIS A 122 9.22 3.05 -11.47
C HIS A 122 10.63 3.09 -12.05
N LYS A 123 11.33 1.96 -11.97
CA LYS A 123 12.70 1.80 -12.51
C LYS A 123 12.85 2.27 -13.96
N SER A 124 11.82 2.07 -14.79
CA SER A 124 11.80 2.49 -16.19
C SER A 124 11.88 4.00 -16.39
N ARG A 125 11.53 4.81 -15.39
CA ARG A 125 11.59 6.28 -15.45
C ARG A 125 13.00 6.84 -15.22
N GLY A 126 13.96 6.00 -14.83
CA GLY A 126 15.36 6.41 -14.65
C GLY A 126 15.63 7.18 -13.35
N LEU A 127 16.91 7.30 -12.99
CA LEU A 127 17.35 7.93 -11.75
C LEU A 127 17.07 9.44 -11.73
N GLU A 128 17.26 10.12 -12.86
CA GLU A 128 17.03 11.56 -12.95
C GLU A 128 15.60 11.93 -12.56
N GLU A 129 14.61 11.17 -13.04
CA GLU A 129 13.22 11.39 -12.67
C GLU A 129 12.97 11.13 -11.18
N PHE A 130 13.61 10.11 -10.59
CA PHE A 130 13.53 9.89 -9.14
C PHE A 130 14.03 11.13 -8.37
N VAL A 131 15.16 11.70 -8.80
CA VAL A 131 15.73 12.91 -8.19
C VAL A 131 14.75 14.07 -8.34
N ASN A 132 14.20 14.30 -9.54
CA ASN A 132 13.26 15.39 -9.81
C ASN A 132 12.00 15.28 -8.95
N LEU A 133 11.38 14.09 -8.87
CA LEU A 133 10.23 13.85 -8.00
C LEU A 133 10.58 14.14 -6.54
N SER A 134 11.74 13.68 -6.06
CA SER A 134 12.16 13.90 -4.67
C SER A 134 12.46 15.35 -4.32
N LYS A 135 12.76 16.21 -5.31
CA LYS A 135 12.91 17.66 -5.11
C LYS A 135 11.57 18.40 -5.13
N GLY A 136 10.60 17.91 -5.90
CA GLY A 136 9.29 18.54 -6.09
C GLY A 136 8.22 18.13 -5.06
N TYR A 137 8.41 17.00 -4.40
CA TYR A 137 7.43 16.39 -3.49
C TYR A 137 8.04 16.05 -2.14
N ASP A 138 7.29 16.27 -1.05
CA ASP A 138 7.71 15.91 0.31
C ASP A 138 7.53 14.41 0.59
N PHE A 139 6.85 13.69 -0.31
CA PHE A 139 6.55 12.27 -0.16
C PHE A 139 6.35 11.61 -1.53
N ILE A 140 7.15 10.58 -1.82
CA ILE A 140 7.08 9.79 -3.06
C ILE A 140 7.00 8.29 -2.74
N ALA A 141 6.71 7.47 -3.75
CA ALA A 141 6.69 6.02 -3.64
C ALA A 141 7.60 5.34 -4.65
N ILE A 142 8.11 4.16 -4.29
CA ILE A 142 8.82 3.25 -5.20
C ILE A 142 7.86 2.11 -5.56
N GLY A 143 7.44 2.09 -6.82
CA GLY A 143 6.63 1.04 -7.42
C GLY A 143 7.45 -0.15 -7.92
N GLY A 144 6.76 -1.18 -8.42
CA GLY A 144 7.41 -2.32 -9.08
C GLY A 144 8.05 -3.36 -8.16
N LEU A 145 8.08 -3.15 -6.85
CA LEU A 145 8.66 -4.08 -5.86
C LEU A 145 7.82 -5.36 -5.71
N ALA A 146 6.50 -5.23 -5.53
CA ALA A 146 5.59 -6.37 -5.37
C ALA A 146 5.51 -7.26 -6.63
N ILE A 147 5.61 -6.64 -7.81
CA ILE A 147 5.55 -7.30 -9.12
C ILE A 147 6.94 -7.67 -9.69
N LYS A 148 8.00 -7.48 -8.90
CA LYS A 148 9.39 -7.87 -9.24
C LYS A 148 9.97 -7.18 -10.48
N HIS A 149 9.48 -6.01 -10.84
CA HIS A 149 10.15 -5.12 -11.81
C HIS A 149 11.52 -4.65 -11.26
N ILE A 150 11.59 -4.47 -9.94
CA ILE A 150 12.84 -4.38 -9.18
C ILE A 150 13.09 -5.75 -8.56
N LYS A 151 14.14 -6.43 -9.00
CA LYS A 151 14.50 -7.78 -8.52
C LYS A 151 15.22 -7.69 -7.17
N LYS A 152 15.21 -8.79 -6.40
CA LYS A 152 15.94 -8.88 -5.12
C LYS A 152 17.44 -8.55 -5.25
N THR A 153 18.07 -8.94 -6.36
CA THR A 153 19.48 -8.62 -6.65
C THR A 153 19.74 -7.12 -6.80
N GLU A 154 18.69 -6.33 -7.07
CA GLU A 154 18.74 -4.88 -7.23
C GLU A 154 18.38 -4.15 -5.92
N TYR A 155 17.95 -4.85 -4.86
CA TYR A 155 17.54 -4.21 -3.59
C TYR A 155 18.69 -3.43 -2.91
N LYS A 156 19.94 -3.74 -3.24
CA LYS A 156 21.12 -2.97 -2.84
C LYS A 156 21.05 -1.48 -3.24
N TYR A 157 20.27 -1.14 -4.26
CA TYR A 157 20.09 0.24 -4.72
C TYR A 157 18.98 1.02 -4.00
N LEU A 158 18.13 0.35 -3.20
CA LEU A 158 17.02 1.02 -2.51
C LEU A 158 17.52 2.03 -1.47
N ASN A 159 18.50 1.68 -0.63
CA ASN A 159 19.04 2.61 0.35
C ASN A 159 19.73 3.83 -0.28
N PRO A 160 20.54 3.68 -1.35
CA PRO A 160 21.02 4.83 -2.12
C PRO A 160 19.89 5.75 -2.62
N LEU A 161 18.83 5.20 -3.22
CA LEU A 161 17.67 5.98 -3.66
C LEU A 161 16.98 6.70 -2.51
N ILE A 162 16.70 5.99 -1.42
CA ILE A 162 16.08 6.55 -0.22
C ILE A 162 16.93 7.68 0.36
N LYS A 163 18.26 7.52 0.40
CA LYS A 163 19.18 8.56 0.87
C LYS A 163 19.11 9.83 0.01
N ILE A 164 18.97 9.69 -1.31
CA ILE A 164 18.77 10.84 -2.21
C ILE A 164 17.47 11.57 -1.86
N ALA A 165 16.37 10.83 -1.70
CA ALA A 165 15.09 11.45 -1.34
C ALA A 165 15.16 12.16 0.02
N HIS A 166 15.74 11.51 1.04
CA HIS A 166 15.94 12.10 2.37
C HIS A 166 16.81 13.36 2.32
N SER A 167 17.83 13.41 1.44
CA SER A 167 18.64 14.62 1.27
C SER A 167 17.87 15.81 0.67
N ASN A 168 16.77 15.53 -0.02
CA ASN A 168 15.82 16.53 -0.52
C ASN A 168 14.62 16.74 0.43
N ASN A 169 14.71 16.25 1.67
CA ASN A 169 13.65 16.30 2.68
C ASN A 169 12.35 15.59 2.25
N CYS A 170 12.47 14.59 1.38
CA CYS A 170 11.37 13.81 0.81
C CYS A 170 11.27 12.42 1.43
N LYS A 171 10.07 12.05 1.90
CA LYS A 171 9.77 10.72 2.44
C LYS A 171 9.60 9.70 1.31
N VAL A 172 9.85 8.43 1.60
CA VAL A 172 9.72 7.34 0.63
C VAL A 172 8.82 6.22 1.13
N HIS A 173 7.81 5.87 0.32
CA HIS A 173 6.96 4.70 0.51
C HIS A 173 7.43 3.52 -0.35
N GLY A 174 7.60 2.33 0.24
CA GLY A 174 7.85 1.10 -0.51
C GLY A 174 6.57 0.32 -0.80
N LEU A 175 6.05 0.41 -2.03
CA LEU A 175 4.78 -0.23 -2.41
C LEU A 175 4.89 -1.76 -2.41
N GLY A 176 4.07 -2.40 -1.59
CA GLY A 176 4.00 -3.85 -1.38
C GLY A 176 5.32 -4.46 -0.90
N PHE A 177 6.11 -3.72 -0.12
CA PHE A 177 7.46 -4.11 0.27
C PHE A 177 7.56 -4.48 1.76
N THR A 178 7.52 -5.78 2.06
CA THR A 178 7.76 -6.31 3.41
C THR A 178 8.61 -7.58 3.39
N PRO A 179 9.88 -7.52 2.94
CA PRO A 179 10.78 -8.67 3.02
C PRO A 179 11.12 -9.00 4.48
N LYS A 180 11.65 -10.21 4.71
CA LYS A 180 12.05 -10.67 6.06
C LYS A 180 13.09 -9.78 6.72
N ASP A 181 13.95 -9.15 5.92
CA ASP A 181 15.01 -8.24 6.36
C ASP A 181 14.64 -6.77 6.14
N ILE A 182 13.35 -6.41 6.25
CA ILE A 182 12.85 -5.05 6.06
C ILE A 182 13.64 -3.98 6.82
N LEU A 183 14.15 -4.29 8.02
CA LEU A 183 14.94 -3.36 8.84
C LEU A 183 16.25 -2.90 8.19
N LYS A 184 16.74 -3.60 7.15
CA LYS A 184 17.90 -3.15 6.37
C LYS A 184 17.58 -1.97 5.45
N TYR A 185 16.31 -1.72 5.15
CA TYR A 185 15.87 -0.71 4.19
C TYR A 185 15.28 0.49 4.92
N ARG A 186 15.78 1.68 4.61
CA ARG A 186 15.48 2.92 5.35
C ARG A 186 14.20 3.63 4.90
N PHE A 187 13.20 2.89 4.41
CA PHE A 187 11.92 3.48 4.02
C PHE A 187 11.23 4.18 5.19
N ASP A 188 10.55 5.29 4.92
CA ASP A 188 9.69 5.96 5.90
C ASP A 188 8.43 5.15 6.18
N THR A 189 7.88 4.58 5.10
CA THR A 189 6.65 3.79 5.15
C THR A 189 6.70 2.65 4.13
N THR A 190 5.99 1.56 4.40
CA THR A 190 5.73 0.49 3.42
C THR A 190 4.32 -0.05 3.61
N ASP A 191 3.85 -0.90 2.71
CA ASP A 191 2.58 -1.61 2.89
C ASP A 191 2.69 -3.12 2.70
N SER A 192 1.67 -3.84 3.20
CA SER A 192 1.59 -5.29 3.05
C SER A 192 0.16 -5.80 3.00
N THR A 193 -0.10 -6.68 2.03
CA THR A 193 -1.29 -7.53 1.98
C THR A 193 -1.01 -8.97 2.46
N SER A 194 0.22 -9.25 2.92
CA SER A 194 0.67 -10.60 3.28
C SER A 194 -0.10 -11.18 4.46
N TRP A 195 -0.71 -10.34 5.30
CA TRP A 195 -1.61 -10.76 6.37
C TRP A 195 -2.89 -11.48 5.85
N LYS A 196 -3.22 -11.37 4.57
CA LYS A 196 -4.32 -12.12 3.94
C LYS A 196 -3.90 -13.42 3.25
N VAL A 197 -2.60 -13.69 3.15
CA VAL A 197 -2.08 -14.96 2.56
C VAL A 197 -2.67 -16.19 3.25
N PRO A 198 -2.73 -16.25 4.60
CA PRO A 198 -3.32 -17.37 5.34
C PRO A 198 -4.73 -17.78 4.87
N GLY A 199 -5.56 -16.81 4.47
CA GLY A 199 -6.90 -17.10 4.00
C GLY A 199 -6.99 -17.71 2.59
N ARG A 200 -5.93 -17.54 1.79
CA ARG A 200 -5.82 -18.13 0.44
C ARG A 200 -5.13 -19.49 0.46
N THR A 201 -4.13 -19.65 1.33
CA THR A 201 -3.29 -20.85 1.39
C THR A 201 -3.74 -21.84 2.44
N GLY A 202 -4.61 -21.43 3.38
CA GLY A 202 -4.98 -22.26 4.54
C GLY A 202 -3.82 -22.46 5.52
N GLN A 203 -2.80 -21.60 5.45
CA GLN A 203 -1.68 -21.57 6.39
C GLN A 203 -2.10 -20.86 7.67
N ILE A 204 -1.47 -21.19 8.79
CA ILE A 204 -1.57 -20.42 10.03
C ILE A 204 -0.22 -19.74 10.22
N ILE A 205 -0.21 -18.45 10.60
CA ILE A 205 1.03 -17.72 10.85
C ILE A 205 1.08 -17.21 12.28
N LYS A 206 2.27 -16.96 12.79
CA LYS A 206 2.50 -16.37 14.11
C LYS A 206 3.70 -15.42 14.06
N PHE A 207 3.66 -14.34 14.82
CA PHE A 207 4.85 -13.54 15.09
C PHE A 207 5.68 -14.20 16.22
N ASN A 208 6.94 -14.54 15.94
CA ASN A 208 7.81 -15.22 16.91
C ASN A 208 8.66 -14.27 17.77
N GLY A 209 8.42 -12.96 17.70
CA GLY A 209 9.25 -11.95 18.34
C GLY A 209 10.29 -11.30 17.43
N LYS A 210 10.54 -11.87 16.24
CA LYS A 210 11.50 -11.34 15.25
C LYS A 210 10.93 -11.28 13.83
N GLU A 211 10.20 -12.31 13.42
CA GLU A 211 9.59 -12.40 12.10
C GLU A 211 8.23 -13.12 12.15
N ILE A 212 7.48 -13.03 11.05
CA ILE A 212 6.28 -13.84 10.82
C ILE A 212 6.70 -15.23 10.34
N VAL A 213 6.27 -16.27 11.05
CA VAL A 213 6.54 -17.68 10.72
C VAL A 213 5.25 -18.44 10.49
N GLU A 214 5.33 -19.48 9.65
CA GLU A 214 4.23 -20.44 9.46
C GLU A 214 4.16 -21.43 10.63
N VAL A 215 2.95 -21.70 11.09
CA VAL A 215 2.63 -22.70 12.11
C VAL A 215 2.14 -23.95 11.41
N LYS A 216 2.86 -25.07 11.62
CA LYS A 216 2.45 -26.37 11.10
C LYS A 216 1.13 -26.81 11.74
N LYS A 217 0.20 -27.29 10.91
CA LYS A 217 -1.01 -27.96 11.41
C LYS A 217 -0.62 -29.19 12.24
N PRO A 218 -1.29 -29.45 13.37
CA PRO A 218 -1.13 -30.71 14.10
C PRO A 218 -1.39 -31.91 13.19
N LYS A 219 -0.58 -32.97 13.30
CA LYS A 219 -0.68 -34.17 12.44
C LYS A 219 -2.09 -34.76 12.43
N ASN A 220 -2.79 -34.74 13.58
CA ASN A 220 -4.15 -35.25 13.75
C ASN A 220 -5.26 -34.33 13.19
N LYS A 221 -4.93 -33.20 12.56
CA LYS A 221 -5.89 -32.23 12.00
C LYS A 221 -5.59 -31.83 10.56
N LEU A 222 -4.70 -32.55 9.86
CA LEU A 222 -4.26 -32.23 8.50
C LEU A 222 -5.44 -32.10 7.51
N ASN A 223 -6.44 -32.98 7.62
CA ASN A 223 -7.60 -33.01 6.73
C ASN A 223 -8.74 -32.05 7.12
N LYS A 224 -8.61 -31.30 8.22
CA LYS A 224 -9.66 -30.36 8.63
C LYS A 224 -9.60 -29.07 7.82
N LYS A 225 -10.75 -28.68 7.28
CA LYS A 225 -10.94 -27.35 6.69
C LYS A 225 -10.73 -26.28 7.76
N ILE A 226 -10.03 -25.23 7.38
CA ILE A 226 -9.80 -24.06 8.22
C ILE A 226 -10.88 -23.02 7.90
N ASP A 227 -11.40 -22.36 8.94
CA ASP A 227 -12.20 -21.17 8.76
C ASP A 227 -11.29 -20.00 8.34
N THR A 228 -11.45 -19.59 7.08
CA THR A 228 -10.69 -18.51 6.46
C THR A 228 -10.82 -17.18 7.20
N ARG A 229 -12.02 -16.83 7.70
CA ARG A 229 -12.22 -15.56 8.42
C ARG A 229 -11.49 -15.57 9.76
N VAL A 230 -11.59 -16.68 10.49
CA VAL A 230 -10.89 -16.85 11.79
C VAL A 230 -9.38 -16.76 11.60
N VAL A 231 -8.84 -17.40 10.56
CA VAL A 231 -7.40 -17.37 10.30
C VAL A 231 -6.91 -16.02 9.78
N ILE A 232 -7.67 -15.33 8.94
CA ILE A 232 -7.33 -13.94 8.54
C ILE A 232 -7.36 -13.01 9.74
N LYS A 233 -8.36 -13.12 10.63
CA LYS A 233 -8.45 -12.35 11.87
C LYS A 233 -7.26 -12.61 12.80
N HIS A 234 -6.88 -13.88 12.97
CA HIS A 234 -5.68 -14.25 13.72
C HIS A 234 -4.42 -13.65 13.10
N SER A 235 -4.25 -13.83 11.78
CA SER A 235 -3.15 -13.27 11.01
C SER A 235 -3.02 -11.76 11.17
N LEU A 236 -4.13 -11.02 11.10
CA LEU A 236 -4.15 -9.57 11.31
C LEU A 236 -3.63 -9.17 12.70
N LYS A 237 -3.99 -9.93 13.75
CA LYS A 237 -3.45 -9.71 15.10
C LYS A 237 -1.93 -9.93 15.16
N GLU A 238 -1.44 -10.99 14.54
CA GLU A 238 -0.02 -11.31 14.51
C GLU A 238 0.78 -10.28 13.71
N TRP A 239 0.21 -9.78 12.60
CA TRP A 239 0.80 -8.68 11.84
C TRP A 239 0.84 -7.37 12.62
N ASN A 240 -0.19 -7.04 13.41
CA ASN A 240 -0.11 -5.88 14.31
C ASN A 240 1.07 -5.97 15.29
N LYS A 241 1.32 -7.15 15.87
CA LYS A 241 2.49 -7.35 16.73
C LYS A 241 3.81 -7.15 15.97
N TYR A 242 3.88 -7.63 14.73
CA TYR A 242 5.06 -7.45 13.88
C TYR A 242 5.28 -5.98 13.50
N VAL A 243 4.22 -5.25 13.15
CA VAL A 243 4.25 -3.80 12.90
C VAL A 243 4.83 -3.07 14.12
N ASP A 244 4.37 -3.40 15.33
CA ASP A 244 4.87 -2.82 16.57
C ASP A 244 6.34 -3.12 16.86
N TYR A 245 6.82 -4.29 16.42
CA TYR A 245 8.24 -4.65 16.53
C TYR A 245 9.10 -3.85 15.56
N ILE A 246 8.68 -3.74 14.29
CA ILE A 246 9.43 -3.01 13.26
C ILE A 246 9.53 -1.52 13.60
N GLU A 247 8.46 -0.90 14.07
CA GLU A 247 8.46 0.53 14.43
C GLU A 247 9.36 0.85 15.63
N ARG A 248 9.54 -0.10 16.56
CA ARG A 248 10.40 0.08 17.73
C ARG A 248 11.88 -0.21 17.47
N SER A 249 12.18 -0.93 16.39
CA SER A 249 13.54 -1.26 15.95
C SER A 249 14.21 -0.05 15.27
#